data_AF-A0A0S4IJ06-F1
#
_entry.id   AF-A0A0S4IJ06-F1
#
_cell.length_a   1.000
_cell.length_b   1.000
_cell.length_c   1.000
_cell.angle_alpha   90.00
_cell.angle_beta   90.00
_cell.angle_gamma   90.00
#
_symmetry.space_group_name_H-M   'P 1'
#
loop_
_entity.id
_entity.type
_entity.pdbx_description
1 polymer ?
#
loop_
_entity_poly.entity_id
_entity_poly.type
_entity_poly.pdbx_seq_one_letter_code
_entity_poly.pdbx_strand_id
1 'polypeptide(L)'
;MVYAAVELIRRPQPQPPADEDSSDAPPPALTEASVTVDIKKFGRFLSVRGVCPTKVIAHLVDDKALVLSAYAVGDTNLVFYVPSLLQR
;
A
#
# COMPACT_ATOMS: atom_id res chain seq x y z
N MET A 1 -12.16 8.37 -18.40
CA MET A 1 -11.25 8.72 -17.29
C MET A 1 -9.92 8.03 -17.52
N VAL A 2 -8.84 8.80 -17.68
CA VAL A 2 -7.47 8.31 -17.90
C VAL A 2 -6.73 8.49 -16.57
N TYR A 3 -6.24 7.41 -15.98
CA TYR A 3 -5.43 7.46 -14.75
C TYR A 3 -3.96 7.47 -15.15
N ALA A 4 -3.26 8.55 -14.83
CA ALA A 4 -1.82 8.68 -15.04
C ALA A 4 -1.06 8.13 -13.85
N ALA A 5 0.05 7.43 -14.11
CA ALA A 5 0.98 6.98 -13.08
C ALA A 5 1.64 8.20 -12.43
N VAL A 6 1.70 8.22 -11.09
CA VAL A 6 2.30 9.32 -10.31
C VAL A 6 3.66 8.85 -9.80
N GLU A 7 4.71 9.67 -10.00
CA GLU A 7 6.05 9.40 -9.48
C GLU A 7 6.09 9.47 -7.95
N LEU A 8 6.82 8.53 -7.36
CA LEU A 8 6.86 8.29 -5.91
C LEU A 8 7.83 9.29 -5.24
N ILE A 9 7.31 10.30 -4.55
CA ILE A 9 8.13 11.19 -3.69
C ILE A 9 8.49 10.43 -2.41
N ARG A 10 9.77 10.10 -2.21
CA ARG A 10 10.26 9.54 -0.93
C ARG A 10 10.10 10.60 0.17
N ARG A 11 9.27 10.31 1.18
CA ARG A 11 9.28 11.09 2.43
C ARG A 11 10.46 10.66 3.31
N PRO A 12 11.16 11.59 3.98
CA PRO A 12 12.16 11.26 4.99
C PRO A 12 11.50 10.52 6.15
N GLN A 13 12.05 9.38 6.55
CA GLN A 13 11.58 8.59 7.68
C GLN A 13 12.04 9.27 8.98
N PRO A 14 11.15 9.59 9.94
CA PRO A 14 11.56 10.15 11.23
C PRO A 14 12.31 9.08 12.03
N GLN A 15 13.53 9.37 12.47
CA GLN A 15 14.25 8.53 13.44
C GLN A 15 13.58 8.67 14.81
N PRO A 16 13.20 7.57 15.49
CA PRO A 16 12.73 7.64 16.86
C PRO A 16 13.93 7.88 17.80
N PRO A 17 13.74 8.62 18.92
CA PRO A 17 14.78 8.79 19.92
C PRO A 17 15.03 7.46 20.64
N ALA A 18 16.30 7.21 20.97
CA ALA A 18 16.72 6.08 21.77
C ALA A 18 16.52 6.43 23.24
N ASP A 19 15.63 5.72 23.94
CA ASP A 19 15.62 5.63 25.39
C ASP A 19 15.21 4.21 25.79
N GLU A 20 16.15 3.50 26.41
CA GLU A 20 15.94 2.24 27.12
C GLU A 20 15.37 2.58 28.51
N ASP A 21 14.14 2.20 28.84
CA ASP A 21 13.84 1.54 30.12
C ASP A 21 12.41 0.97 30.20
N SER A 22 12.36 -0.23 30.78
CA SER A 22 11.24 -0.97 31.38
C SER A 22 9.79 -0.61 31.01
N SER A 23 9.12 -1.52 30.31
CA SER A 23 7.67 -1.66 30.40
C SER A 23 7.25 -3.10 30.11
N ASP A 24 6.82 -3.79 31.16
CA ASP A 24 5.92 -4.97 31.13
C ASP A 24 4.52 -4.52 30.65
N ALA A 25 4.48 -3.81 29.53
CA ALA A 25 3.27 -3.41 28.86
C ALA A 25 2.92 -4.51 27.86
N PRO A 26 1.66 -4.98 27.80
CA PRO A 26 1.24 -5.87 26.74
C PRO A 26 1.58 -5.19 25.40
N PRO A 27 2.12 -5.94 24.41
CA PRO A 27 2.47 -5.36 23.12
C PRO A 27 1.28 -4.54 22.62
N PRO A 28 1.51 -3.33 22.06
CA PRO A 28 0.43 -2.47 21.61
C PRO A 28 -0.52 -3.32 20.76
N ALA A 29 -1.79 -3.38 21.17
CA ALA A 29 -2.78 -4.21 20.50
C ALA A 29 -2.69 -3.90 19.01
N LEU A 30 -2.33 -4.91 18.20
CA LEU A 30 -2.19 -4.79 16.75
C LEU A 30 -3.48 -4.18 16.24
N THR A 31 -3.43 -2.88 15.97
CA THR A 31 -4.60 -2.15 15.51
C THR A 31 -4.80 -2.62 14.09
N GLU A 32 -5.82 -3.43 13.87
CA GLU A 32 -6.05 -4.09 12.60
C GLU A 32 -6.35 -3.02 11.54
N ALA A 33 -5.33 -2.67 10.74
CA ALA A 33 -5.48 -1.74 9.63
C ALA A 33 -6.12 -2.49 8.47
N SER A 34 -7.30 -2.05 8.03
CA SER A 34 -8.04 -2.70 6.96
C SER A 34 -8.77 -1.68 6.09
N VAL A 35 -8.81 -1.94 4.79
CA VAL A 35 -9.57 -1.11 3.85
C VAL A 35 -10.52 -1.99 3.05
N THR A 36 -11.79 -1.57 2.96
CA THR A 36 -12.77 -2.24 2.12
C THR A 36 -12.78 -1.58 0.75
N VAL A 37 -12.58 -2.36 -0.32
CA VAL A 37 -12.49 -1.82 -1.69
C VAL A 37 -13.46 -2.51 -2.64
N ASP A 38 -13.74 -1.86 -3.77
CA ASP A 38 -14.52 -2.45 -4.85
C ASP A 38 -13.76 -3.63 -5.49
N ILE A 39 -14.36 -4.83 -5.44
CA ILE A 39 -13.75 -6.07 -5.96
C ILE A 39 -13.48 -6.02 -7.46
N LYS A 40 -14.31 -5.33 -8.25
CA LYS A 40 -14.11 -5.17 -9.70
C LYS A 40 -12.94 -4.26 -9.98
N LYS A 41 -12.74 -3.21 -9.17
CA LYS A 41 -11.56 -2.36 -9.27
C LYS A 41 -10.31 -3.14 -8.86
N PHE A 42 -10.34 -3.84 -7.74
CA PHE A 42 -9.23 -4.69 -7.28
C PHE A 42 -8.83 -5.75 -8.32
N GLY A 43 -9.81 -6.50 -8.87
CA GLY A 43 -9.55 -7.56 -9.86
C GLY A 43 -8.92 -7.06 -11.18
N ARG A 44 -9.06 -5.77 -11.52
CA ARG A 44 -8.40 -5.20 -12.71
C ARG A 44 -6.88 -5.22 -12.60
N PHE A 45 -6.32 -5.09 -11.40
CA PHE A 45 -4.88 -5.19 -11.18
C PHE A 45 -4.35 -6.57 -11.58
N LEU A 46 -5.08 -7.62 -11.24
CA LEU A 46 -4.71 -9.01 -11.55
C LEU A 46 -4.95 -9.36 -13.03
N SER A 47 -5.75 -8.55 -13.73
CA SER A 47 -6.13 -8.80 -15.12
C SER A 47 -5.17 -8.17 -16.13
N VAL A 48 -4.13 -7.46 -15.68
CA VAL A 48 -3.15 -6.83 -16.59
C VAL A 48 -2.37 -7.91 -17.32
N ARG A 49 -2.51 -7.94 -18.65
CA ARG A 49 -1.76 -8.84 -19.53
C ARG A 49 -0.43 -8.22 -19.94
N GLY A 50 0.59 -9.06 -20.14
CA GLY A 50 1.91 -8.62 -20.62
C GLY A 50 2.84 -8.10 -19.54
N VAL A 51 2.42 -8.10 -18.28
CA VAL A 51 3.29 -7.81 -17.12
C VAL A 51 3.40 -9.08 -16.28
N CYS A 52 4.62 -9.55 -16.06
CA CYS A 52 4.93 -10.65 -15.17
C CYS A 52 5.63 -10.09 -13.92
N PRO A 53 4.88 -9.62 -12.90
CA PRO A 53 5.49 -9.04 -11.72
C PRO A 53 6.24 -10.11 -10.93
N THR A 54 7.47 -9.78 -10.53
CA THR A 54 8.29 -10.62 -9.64
C THR A 54 8.07 -10.26 -8.17
N LYS A 55 7.58 -9.05 -7.89
CA LYS A 55 7.26 -8.56 -6.55
C LYS A 55 6.02 -7.67 -6.59
N VAL A 56 5.11 -7.88 -5.64
CA VAL A 56 3.96 -6.99 -5.40
C VAL A 56 4.04 -6.48 -3.96
N ILE A 57 3.85 -5.18 -3.77
CA ILE A 57 3.76 -4.54 -2.46
C ILE A 57 2.37 -3.92 -2.33
N ALA A 58 1.68 -4.20 -1.23
CA ALA A 58 0.41 -3.58 -0.87
C ALA A 58 0.63 -2.54 0.22
N HIS A 59 0.15 -1.33 0.00
CA HIS A 59 0.15 -0.25 0.99
C HIS A 59 -1.29 0.11 1.34
N LEU A 60 -1.61 0.02 2.62
CA LEU A 60 -2.83 0.57 3.21
C LEU A 60 -2.56 2.04 3.54
N VAL A 61 -3.36 2.94 3.00
CA VAL A 61 -3.22 4.38 3.21
C VAL A 61 -4.35 4.85 4.12
N ASP A 62 -4.09 4.94 5.43
CA ASP A 62 -4.97 5.51 6.47
C ASP A 62 -6.46 5.16 6.29
N ASP A 63 -6.79 3.88 6.05
CA ASP A 63 -8.14 3.35 5.76
C ASP A 63 -8.87 3.97 4.55
N LYS A 64 -8.20 4.83 3.79
CA LYS A 64 -8.73 5.57 2.63
C LYS A 64 -8.50 4.87 1.32
N ALA A 65 -7.43 4.09 1.19
CA ALA A 65 -7.11 3.41 -0.05
C ALA A 65 -6.18 2.21 0.13
N LEU A 66 -6.24 1.32 -0.86
CA LEU A 66 -5.26 0.29 -1.13
C LEU A 66 -4.40 0.71 -2.34
N VAL A 67 -3.08 0.73 -2.18
CA VAL A 67 -2.15 0.94 -3.28
C VAL A 67 -1.37 -0.34 -3.54
N LEU A 68 -1.41 -0.84 -4.77
CA LEU A 68 -0.68 -2.02 -5.21
C LEU A 68 0.43 -1.60 -6.16
N SER A 69 1.67 -1.90 -5.77
CA SER A 69 2.86 -1.62 -6.58
C SER A 69 3.46 -2.94 -7.07
N ALA A 70 3.52 -3.11 -8.39
CA ALA A 70 4.08 -4.28 -9.05
C ALA A 70 5.41 -3.94 -9.73
N TYR A 71 6.42 -4.73 -9.40
CA TYR A 71 7.77 -4.65 -9.97
C TYR A 71 7.97 -5.85 -10.88
N ALA A 72 8.44 -5.61 -12.09
CA ALA A 72 8.82 -6.66 -13.03
C ALA A 72 10.31 -6.55 -13.33
N VAL A 73 10.89 -7.57 -13.97
CA VAL A 73 12.32 -7.56 -14.32
C VAL A 73 12.58 -6.39 -15.27
N GLY A 74 13.39 -5.42 -14.82
CA GLY A 74 13.78 -4.24 -15.61
C GLY A 74 13.39 -2.91 -15.00
N ASP A 75 12.26 -2.79 -14.27
CA ASP A 75 11.84 -1.59 -13.50
C ASP A 75 10.45 -1.78 -12.82
N THR A 76 9.99 -0.76 -12.06
CA THR A 76 8.60 -0.70 -11.54
C THR A 76 7.65 -0.42 -12.70
N ASN A 77 6.76 -1.37 -13.00
CA ASN A 77 5.94 -1.27 -14.21
C ASN A 77 4.49 -0.87 -13.93
N LEU A 78 3.99 -1.04 -12.70
CA LEU A 78 2.59 -0.77 -12.41
C LEU A 78 2.35 -0.29 -10.97
N VAL A 79 1.57 0.78 -10.85
CA VAL A 79 1.00 1.23 -9.58
C VAL A 79 -0.51 1.33 -9.78
N PHE A 80 -1.26 0.73 -8.86
CA PHE A 80 -2.72 0.70 -8.90
C PHE A 80 -3.28 1.24 -7.59
N TYR A 81 -4.09 2.29 -7.70
CA TYR A 81 -4.74 2.93 -6.57
C TYR A 81 -6.22 2.53 -6.52
N VAL A 82 -6.65 1.97 -5.39
CA VAL A 82 -8.04 1.58 -5.15
C VAL A 82 -8.58 2.35 -3.95
N PRO A 83 -9.50 3.31 -4.15
CA PRO A 83 -10.10 4.03 -3.04
C PRO A 83 -10.97 3.07 -2.22
N SER A 84 -11.01 3.35 -0.92
CA SER A 84 -11.94 2.72 0.02
C SER A 84 -13.38 2.97 -0.41
N LEU A 85 -14.22 1.96 -0.22
CA LEU A 85 -15.68 2.09 -0.29
C LEU A 85 -16.24 2.84 0.91
N LEU A 86 -15.53 2.77 2.04
CA LEU A 86 -15.88 3.48 3.26
C LEU A 86 -15.15 4.83 3.22
N GLN A 87 -15.73 5.81 2.53
CA GLN A 87 -15.30 7.20 2.66
C GLN A 87 -15.80 7.70 4.03
N ARG A 88 -14.95 7.67 5.04
CA ARG A 88 -15.16 8.37 6.31
C ARG A 88 -14.58 9.77 6.25
#